data_AF-A0A813K9F4-F1
#
_entry.id   AF-A0A813K9F4-F1
#
_cell.length_a   1.000
_cell.length_b   1.000
_cell.length_c   1.000
_cell.angle_alpha   90.00
_cell.angle_beta   90.00
_cell.angle_gamma   90.00
#
_symmetry.space_group_name_H-M   'P 1'
#
loop_
_entity.id
_entity.type
_entity.pdbx_description
1 polymer ?
#
loop_
_entity_poly.entity_id
_entity_poly.type
_entity_poly.pdbx_seq_one_letter_code
_entity_poly.pdbx_strand_id
1 'polypeptide(L)'
;EFSKLVPPGWRPGIPGYPIKLFFERLKLWYRVTDNAEAQLGILVAGRLQGAPQKIALRLRLPRPVAAGGGHDIGDEALIRLSQEQVIDPATNTIVQEYIPSGLQTTVALDSFYEFKRGHLGLAELAQEFDHRYESAEDEAGLQMNDTGKTYFFLRGSGLGDKIIEDIKLQMRGDMSRYQ
;
A
#
# COMPACT_ATOMS: atom_id res chain seq x y z
N GLU A 1 -24.15 11.00 3.92
CA GLU A 1 -23.98 10.35 2.60
C GLU A 1 -22.96 11.12 1.76
N PHE A 2 -22.51 10.55 0.64
CA PHE A 2 -21.60 11.22 -0.30
C PHE A 2 -22.41 11.84 -1.45
N SER A 3 -21.83 12.84 -2.12
CA SER A 3 -22.42 13.50 -3.29
C SER A 3 -21.35 13.67 -4.36
N LYS A 4 -21.72 14.20 -5.53
CA LYS A 4 -20.75 14.51 -6.59
C LYS A 4 -19.57 15.37 -6.09
N LEU A 5 -19.85 16.32 -5.21
CA LEU A 5 -18.88 17.28 -4.69
C LEU A 5 -18.19 16.82 -3.39
N VAL A 6 -18.82 15.92 -2.63
CA VAL A 6 -18.38 15.57 -1.28
C VAL A 6 -18.13 14.07 -1.17
N PRO A 7 -16.89 13.62 -0.89
CA PRO A 7 -16.60 12.21 -0.77
C PRO A 7 -17.26 11.57 0.46
N PRO A 8 -17.39 10.23 0.47
CA PRO A 8 -17.74 9.51 1.68
C PRO A 8 -16.70 9.78 2.77
N GLY A 9 -17.13 9.75 4.03
CA GLY A 9 -16.23 9.90 5.18
C GLY A 9 -16.20 8.65 6.02
N TRP A 10 -15.11 8.43 6.76
CA TRP A 10 -14.92 7.22 7.54
C TRP A 10 -14.21 7.47 8.87
N ARG A 11 -14.57 6.66 9.87
CA ARG A 11 -13.87 6.58 11.15
C ARG A 11 -13.92 5.13 11.68
N PRO A 12 -12.96 4.72 12.52
CA PRO A 12 -12.99 3.41 13.15
C PRO A 12 -14.26 3.19 13.98
N GLY A 13 -14.82 1.98 13.93
CA GLY A 13 -15.91 1.55 14.81
C GLY A 13 -17.32 2.02 14.45
N ILE A 14 -17.58 2.49 13.22
CA ILE A 14 -18.96 2.77 12.78
C ILE A 14 -19.72 1.43 12.59
N PRO A 15 -20.81 1.17 13.33
CA PRO A 15 -21.62 -0.03 13.14
C PRO A 15 -22.21 -0.06 11.72
N GLY A 16 -22.11 -1.21 11.04
CA GLY A 16 -22.65 -1.37 9.69
C GLY A 16 -21.91 -0.60 8.58
N TYR A 17 -20.79 0.05 8.90
CA TYR A 17 -19.97 0.76 7.91
C TYR A 17 -18.48 0.44 8.07
N PRO A 18 -18.07 -0.81 7.75
CA PRO A 18 -16.68 -1.23 7.81
C PRO A 18 -15.82 -0.52 6.75
N ILE A 19 -14.50 -0.56 6.94
CA ILE A 19 -13.54 0.10 6.03
C ILE A 19 -13.67 -0.36 4.57
N LYS A 20 -13.99 -1.65 4.35
CA LYS A 20 -14.26 -2.21 3.01
C LYS A 20 -15.40 -1.47 2.29
N LEU A 21 -16.51 -1.23 3.00
CA LEU A 21 -17.67 -0.53 2.45
C LEU A 21 -17.37 0.96 2.21
N PHE A 22 -16.45 1.55 2.99
CA PHE A 22 -15.93 2.89 2.69
C PHE A 22 -15.18 2.92 1.35
N PHE A 23 -14.25 1.99 1.13
CA PHE A 23 -13.51 1.92 -0.13
C PHE A 23 -14.41 1.66 -1.34
N GLU A 24 -15.42 0.81 -1.22
CA GLU A 24 -16.41 0.59 -2.29
C GLU A 24 -17.15 1.88 -2.65
N ARG A 25 -17.62 2.64 -1.66
CA ARG A 25 -18.28 3.94 -1.89
C ARG A 25 -17.32 4.99 -2.43
N LEU A 26 -16.07 4.97 -1.99
CA LEU A 26 -15.04 5.89 -2.47
C LEU A 26 -14.72 5.63 -3.94
N LYS A 27 -14.63 4.37 -4.36
CA LYS A 27 -14.49 3.97 -5.78
C LYS A 27 -15.65 4.48 -6.64
N LEU A 28 -16.88 4.38 -6.14
CA LEU A 28 -18.04 4.95 -6.84
C LEU A 28 -17.95 6.47 -6.95
N TRP A 29 -17.54 7.15 -5.88
CA TRP A 29 -17.37 8.60 -5.88
C TRP A 29 -16.32 9.08 -6.89
N TYR A 30 -15.17 8.41 -6.98
CA TYR A 30 -14.13 8.72 -7.97
C TYR A 30 -14.63 8.65 -9.43
N ARG A 31 -15.64 7.83 -9.72
CA ARG A 31 -16.22 7.73 -11.06
C ARG A 31 -17.20 8.86 -11.41
N VAL A 32 -17.70 9.58 -10.42
CA VAL A 32 -18.76 10.59 -10.61
C VAL A 32 -18.30 12.01 -10.26
N THR A 33 -17.20 12.19 -9.54
CA THR A 33 -16.69 13.51 -9.14
C THR A 33 -16.19 14.33 -10.34
N ASP A 34 -16.47 15.64 -10.35
CA ASP A 34 -15.88 16.59 -11.29
C ASP A 34 -14.71 17.38 -10.66
N ASN A 35 -14.34 17.08 -9.41
CA ASN A 35 -13.25 17.78 -8.74
C ASN A 35 -11.91 17.50 -9.44
N ALA A 36 -11.03 18.50 -9.47
CA ALA A 36 -9.69 18.34 -10.02
C ALA A 36 -8.89 17.27 -9.25
N GLU A 37 -8.05 16.51 -9.95
CA GLU A 37 -7.30 15.39 -9.37
C GLU A 37 -6.46 15.80 -8.15
N ALA A 38 -5.80 16.95 -8.23
CA ALA A 38 -5.04 17.52 -7.12
C ALA A 38 -5.88 17.84 -5.87
N GLN A 39 -7.20 18.01 -6.00
CA GLN A 39 -8.09 18.29 -4.87
C GLN A 39 -8.62 17.00 -4.21
N LEU A 40 -8.58 15.86 -4.90
CA LEU A 40 -9.21 14.63 -4.44
C LEU A 40 -8.59 14.14 -3.12
N GLY A 41 -7.26 14.16 -3.00
CA GLY A 41 -6.55 13.75 -1.79
C GLY A 41 -6.94 14.58 -0.56
N ILE A 42 -7.03 15.91 -0.71
CA ILE A 42 -7.47 16.82 0.36
C ILE A 42 -8.93 16.53 0.74
N LEU A 43 -9.82 16.41 -0.24
CA LEU A 43 -11.23 16.18 -0.01
C LEU A 43 -11.47 14.86 0.74
N VAL A 44 -10.77 13.79 0.37
CA VAL A 44 -10.88 12.50 1.07
C VAL A 44 -10.29 12.59 2.48
N ALA A 45 -9.10 13.18 2.64
CA ALA A 45 -8.47 13.36 3.95
C ALA A 45 -9.35 14.15 4.93
N GLY A 46 -10.04 15.19 4.44
CA GLY A 46 -10.98 15.98 5.23
C GLY A 46 -12.23 15.23 5.69
N ARG A 47 -12.54 14.08 5.09
CA ARG A 47 -13.69 13.23 5.45
C ARG A 47 -13.32 12.07 6.36
N LEU A 48 -12.03 11.82 6.58
CA LEU A 48 -11.54 10.87 7.58
C LEU A 48 -11.65 11.47 8.99
N GLN A 49 -11.84 10.63 10.01
CA GLN A 49 -11.80 11.06 11.42
C GLN A 49 -10.95 10.12 12.27
N GLY A 50 -10.32 10.68 13.31
CA GLY A 50 -9.51 9.92 14.26
C GLY A 50 -8.11 9.62 13.76
N ALA A 51 -7.60 8.41 14.02
CA ALA A 51 -6.25 8.01 13.61
C ALA A 51 -5.99 8.15 12.08
N PRO A 52 -6.92 7.74 11.19
CA PRO A 52 -6.72 7.90 9.74
C PRO A 52 -6.53 9.36 9.30
N GLN A 53 -7.28 10.29 9.89
CA GLN A 53 -7.14 11.71 9.60
C GLN A 53 -5.77 12.23 10.04
N LYS A 54 -5.28 11.80 11.22
CA LYS A 54 -3.95 12.17 11.71
C LYS A 54 -2.83 11.63 10.81
N ILE A 55 -3.01 10.43 10.25
CA ILE A 55 -2.06 9.83 9.31
C ILE A 55 -2.06 10.64 8.01
N ALA A 56 -3.22 10.94 7.43
CA ALA A 56 -3.32 11.72 6.20
C ALA A 56 -2.67 13.11 6.33
N LEU A 57 -2.88 13.80 7.45
CA LEU A 57 -2.29 15.12 7.71
C LEU A 57 -0.77 15.09 7.97
N ARG A 58 -0.19 13.90 8.21
CA ARG A 58 1.24 13.70 8.45
C ARG A 58 1.90 12.90 7.34
N LEU A 59 1.18 12.65 6.24
CA LEU A 59 1.69 11.92 5.10
C LEU A 59 2.96 12.60 4.62
N ARG A 60 4.01 11.82 4.35
CA ARG A 60 5.30 12.33 3.92
C ARG A 60 5.72 11.59 2.66
N LEU A 61 5.89 12.31 1.56
CA LEU A 61 6.30 11.76 0.27
C LEU A 61 7.64 12.34 -0.14
N PRO A 62 8.56 11.56 -0.74
CA PRO A 62 9.79 12.11 -1.30
C PRO A 62 9.48 13.03 -2.48
N ARG A 63 10.10 14.20 -2.49
CA ARG A 63 10.00 15.16 -3.60
C ARG A 63 11.03 14.78 -4.68
N PRO A 64 10.70 14.85 -5.97
CA PRO A 64 11.64 14.57 -7.03
C PRO A 64 12.86 15.47 -6.97
N VAL A 65 13.99 14.91 -7.39
CA VAL A 65 15.27 15.59 -7.46
C VAL A 65 15.19 16.82 -8.37
N ALA A 66 14.44 16.75 -9.48
CA ALA A 66 14.21 17.87 -10.39
C ALA A 66 13.48 19.07 -9.73
N ALA A 67 12.72 18.84 -8.65
CA ALA A 67 12.05 19.87 -7.87
C ALA A 67 12.85 20.33 -6.63
N GLY A 68 14.15 20.01 -6.58
CA GLY A 68 15.08 20.41 -5.51
C GLY A 68 15.32 19.36 -4.43
N GLY A 69 14.75 18.15 -4.57
CA GLY A 69 14.82 17.10 -3.55
C GLY A 69 14.11 17.48 -2.24
N GLY A 70 14.02 16.53 -1.31
CA GLY A 70 13.36 16.74 -0.01
C GLY A 70 12.10 15.90 0.16
N HIS A 71 11.18 16.35 1.01
CA HIS A 71 9.93 15.64 1.28
C HIS A 71 8.75 16.61 1.31
N ASP A 72 7.69 16.25 0.61
CA ASP A 72 6.37 16.88 0.71
C ASP A 72 5.68 16.31 1.96
N ILE A 73 5.03 17.17 2.75
CA ILE A 73 4.37 16.79 4.02
C ILE A 73 2.92 17.28 4.02
N GLY A 74 2.02 16.42 4.48
CA GLY A 74 0.62 16.78 4.70
C GLY A 74 -0.11 17.09 3.40
N ASP A 75 -0.60 18.32 3.26
CA ASP A 75 -1.33 18.78 2.08
C ASP A 75 -0.47 18.74 0.81
N GLU A 76 0.81 19.13 0.87
CA GLU A 76 1.73 19.03 -0.26
C GLU A 76 1.87 17.59 -0.77
N ALA A 77 1.85 16.61 0.15
CA ALA A 77 1.88 15.19 -0.20
C ALA A 77 0.54 14.71 -0.77
N LEU A 78 -0.59 15.23 -0.28
CA LEU A 78 -1.94 14.81 -0.69
C LEU A 78 -2.35 15.33 -2.08
N ILE A 79 -1.83 16.47 -2.51
CA ILE A 79 -2.12 17.05 -3.84
C ILE A 79 -1.21 16.52 -4.94
N ARG A 80 -0.22 15.70 -4.58
CA ARG A 80 0.84 15.28 -5.48
C ARG A 80 0.34 14.19 -6.44
N LEU A 81 0.37 14.51 -7.73
CA LEU A 81 0.04 13.59 -8.81
C LEU A 81 1.16 12.55 -8.99
N SER A 82 0.80 11.33 -9.42
CA SER A 82 1.79 10.34 -9.86
C SER A 82 2.58 10.89 -11.04
N GLN A 83 3.89 10.70 -11.03
CA GLN A 83 4.75 11.08 -12.15
C GLN A 83 5.34 9.82 -12.77
N GLU A 84 5.17 9.68 -14.09
CA GLU A 84 5.79 8.61 -14.87
C GLU A 84 7.32 8.77 -14.92
N GLN A 85 8.02 7.65 -15.09
CA GLN A 85 9.46 7.63 -15.27
C GLN A 85 9.86 8.35 -16.57
N VAL A 86 10.77 9.31 -16.48
CA VAL A 86 11.31 9.99 -17.67
C VAL A 86 12.71 9.46 -17.95
N ILE A 87 12.84 8.77 -19.08
CA ILE A 87 14.11 8.27 -19.62
C ILE A 87 14.57 9.24 -20.70
N ASP A 88 15.81 9.70 -20.64
CA ASP A 88 16.38 10.54 -21.70
C ASP A 88 16.55 9.70 -22.98
N PRO A 89 15.89 10.06 -24.10
CA PRO A 89 15.96 9.28 -25.34
C PRO A 89 17.35 9.29 -25.98
N ALA A 90 18.24 10.19 -25.62
CA ALA A 90 19.58 10.28 -26.21
C ALA A 90 20.63 9.43 -25.47
N THR A 91 20.48 9.28 -24.15
CA THR A 91 21.50 8.64 -23.28
C THR A 91 21.00 7.38 -22.59
N ASN A 92 19.69 7.07 -22.71
CA ASN A 92 19.03 5.94 -22.06
C ASN A 92 19.22 5.90 -20.52
N THR A 93 19.54 7.06 -19.94
CA THR A 93 19.71 7.25 -18.50
C THR A 93 18.39 7.69 -17.87
N ILE A 94 18.10 7.19 -16.68
CA ILE A 94 16.94 7.59 -15.89
C ILE A 94 17.19 9.03 -15.39
N VAL A 95 16.46 9.99 -15.94
CA VAL A 95 16.53 11.41 -15.52
C VAL A 95 15.66 11.62 -14.28
N GLN A 96 14.56 10.87 -14.22
CA GLN A 96 13.61 10.92 -13.12
C GLN A 96 13.04 9.53 -12.84
N GLU A 97 13.26 9.04 -11.62
CA GLU A 97 12.64 7.81 -11.13
C GLU A 97 11.12 7.95 -11.04
N TYR A 98 10.43 6.82 -11.18
CA TYR A 98 8.99 6.73 -10.96
C TYR A 98 8.69 7.14 -9.52
N ILE A 99 7.83 8.15 -9.34
CA ILE A 99 7.34 8.55 -8.01
C ILE A 99 5.87 8.15 -7.96
N PRO A 100 5.56 7.00 -7.34
CA PRO A 100 4.19 6.55 -7.24
C PRO A 100 3.37 7.57 -6.46
N SER A 101 2.11 7.74 -6.86
CA SER A 101 1.16 8.52 -6.05
C SER A 101 1.03 7.89 -4.66
N GLY A 102 0.77 8.72 -3.64
CA GLY A 102 0.54 8.25 -2.27
C GLY A 102 -0.62 7.24 -2.15
N LEU A 103 -1.46 7.11 -3.18
CA LEU A 103 -2.52 6.09 -3.25
C LEU A 103 -2.00 4.72 -3.74
N GLN A 104 -1.13 4.68 -4.76
CA GLN A 104 -0.63 3.42 -5.31
C GLN A 104 0.33 2.70 -4.36
N THR A 105 1.21 3.45 -3.69
CA THR A 105 2.09 2.94 -2.63
C THR A 105 1.33 2.20 -1.54
N THR A 106 0.18 2.74 -1.10
CA THR A 106 -0.66 2.08 -0.09
C THR A 106 -1.35 0.83 -0.62
N VAL A 107 -1.71 0.79 -1.91
CA VAL A 107 -2.37 -0.39 -2.51
C VAL A 107 -1.41 -1.58 -2.60
N ALA A 108 -0.15 -1.35 -2.98
CA ALA A 108 0.86 -2.42 -3.01
C ALA A 108 1.16 -2.97 -1.61
N LEU A 109 1.34 -2.09 -0.62
CA LEU A 109 1.55 -2.49 0.77
C LEU A 109 0.33 -3.23 1.34
N ASP A 110 -0.88 -2.73 1.13
CA ASP A 110 -2.12 -3.37 1.60
C ASP A 110 -2.30 -4.74 0.94
N SER A 111 -2.03 -4.85 -0.37
CA SER A 111 -2.06 -6.12 -1.11
C SER A 111 -1.09 -7.15 -0.51
N PHE A 112 0.13 -6.74 -0.16
CA PHE A 112 1.12 -7.62 0.47
C PHE A 112 0.72 -8.01 1.90
N TYR A 113 0.38 -7.04 2.76
CA TYR A 113 0.07 -7.30 4.18
C TYR A 113 -1.23 -8.07 4.40
N GLU A 114 -2.22 -7.89 3.53
CA GLU A 114 -3.50 -8.59 3.62
C GLU A 114 -3.50 -9.95 2.90
N PHE A 115 -2.43 -10.30 2.18
CA PHE A 115 -2.37 -11.53 1.41
C PHE A 115 -2.50 -12.78 2.30
N LYS A 116 -3.40 -13.68 1.88
CA LYS A 116 -3.65 -14.98 2.50
C LYS A 116 -3.88 -16.02 1.42
N ARG A 117 -3.43 -17.26 1.66
CA ARG A 117 -3.50 -18.41 0.73
C ARG A 117 -4.87 -18.61 0.11
N GLY A 118 -5.93 -18.49 0.90
CA GLY A 118 -7.29 -18.81 0.44
C GLY A 118 -7.35 -20.24 -0.09
N HIS A 119 -7.68 -20.38 -1.39
CA HIS A 119 -7.83 -21.66 -2.09
C HIS A 119 -6.56 -22.10 -2.85
N LEU A 120 -5.50 -21.29 -2.85
CA LEU A 120 -4.27 -21.55 -3.60
C LEU A 120 -3.49 -22.72 -3.01
N GLY A 121 -2.79 -23.45 -3.87
CA GLY A 121 -1.78 -24.41 -3.46
C GLY A 121 -0.59 -23.73 -2.77
N LEU A 122 0.25 -24.50 -2.06
CA LEU A 122 1.45 -23.97 -1.40
C LEU A 122 2.49 -23.41 -2.40
N ALA A 123 2.62 -24.02 -3.58
CA ALA A 123 3.52 -23.54 -4.62
C ALA A 123 3.03 -22.23 -5.24
N GLU A 124 1.72 -22.14 -5.52
CA GLU A 124 1.07 -20.92 -6.03
C GLU A 124 1.13 -19.80 -5.00
N LEU A 125 0.96 -20.12 -3.71
CA LEU A 125 1.16 -19.18 -2.61
C LEU A 125 2.57 -18.59 -2.61
N ALA A 126 3.61 -19.41 -2.80
CA ALA A 126 5.00 -18.95 -2.80
C ALA A 126 5.25 -17.98 -3.95
N GLN A 127 4.89 -18.37 -5.17
CA GLN A 127 5.05 -17.52 -6.34
C GLN A 127 4.31 -16.19 -6.19
N GLU A 128 3.08 -16.25 -5.70
CA GLU A 128 2.23 -15.07 -5.54
C GLU A 128 2.70 -14.18 -4.37
N PHE A 129 3.25 -14.78 -3.30
CA PHE A 129 3.87 -14.06 -2.19
C PHE A 129 5.09 -13.29 -2.67
N ASP A 130 5.97 -13.93 -3.45
CA ASP A 130 7.16 -13.30 -4.01
C ASP A 130 6.79 -12.16 -4.95
N HIS A 131 5.81 -12.37 -5.84
CA HIS A 131 5.35 -11.35 -6.76
C HIS A 131 4.77 -10.12 -6.05
N ARG A 132 3.99 -10.32 -4.98
CA ARG A 132 3.45 -9.22 -4.17
C ARG A 132 4.51 -8.52 -3.33
N TYR A 133 5.51 -9.26 -2.84
CA TYR A 133 6.63 -8.67 -2.12
C TYR A 133 7.48 -7.81 -3.06
N GLU A 134 7.82 -8.31 -4.24
CA GLU A 134 8.55 -7.58 -5.28
C GLU A 134 7.81 -6.31 -5.68
N SER A 135 6.49 -6.41 -5.92
CA SER A 135 5.66 -5.22 -6.20
C SER A 135 5.66 -4.21 -5.03
N ALA A 136 5.68 -4.66 -3.78
CA ALA A 136 5.74 -3.78 -2.61
C ALA A 136 7.14 -3.18 -2.38
N GLU A 137 8.20 -3.91 -2.76
CA GLU A 137 9.58 -3.44 -2.73
C GLU A 137 9.79 -2.37 -3.80
N ASP A 138 9.33 -2.61 -5.03
CA ASP A 138 9.45 -1.70 -6.17
C ASP A 138 8.59 -0.44 -6.02
N GLU A 139 7.31 -0.60 -5.65
CA GLU A 139 6.36 0.52 -5.59
C GLU A 139 6.44 1.29 -4.27
N ALA A 140 6.75 0.64 -3.15
CA ALA A 140 6.69 1.26 -1.82
C ALA A 140 8.02 1.24 -1.05
N GLY A 141 9.09 0.68 -1.62
CA GLY A 141 10.41 0.61 -0.98
C GLY A 141 10.45 -0.31 0.24
N LEU A 142 9.56 -1.31 0.31
CA LEU A 142 9.48 -2.23 1.44
C LEU A 142 10.74 -3.10 1.53
N GLN A 143 11.55 -2.88 2.56
CA GLN A 143 12.69 -3.75 2.87
C GLN A 143 12.38 -4.65 4.05
N MET A 144 12.50 -5.97 3.85
CA MET A 144 12.25 -6.95 4.89
C MET A 144 13.36 -8.00 4.96
N ASN A 145 13.77 -8.34 6.19
CA ASN A 145 14.72 -9.41 6.43
C ASN A 145 14.11 -10.80 6.17
N ASP A 146 14.94 -11.81 5.96
CA ASP A 146 14.49 -13.17 5.61
C ASP A 146 13.61 -13.81 6.69
N THR A 147 13.85 -13.46 7.95
CA THR A 147 12.98 -13.84 9.07
C THR A 147 11.58 -13.24 8.95
N GLY A 148 11.48 -11.98 8.55
CA GLY A 148 10.21 -11.30 8.28
C GLY A 148 9.47 -11.93 7.10
N LYS A 149 10.17 -12.22 6.00
CA LYS A 149 9.62 -12.93 4.84
C LYS A 149 9.00 -14.27 5.24
N THR A 150 9.76 -15.07 5.98
CA THR A 150 9.31 -16.37 6.51
C THR A 150 8.10 -16.24 7.43
N TYR A 151 8.10 -15.25 8.33
CA TYR A 151 6.96 -15.00 9.22
C TYR A 151 5.68 -14.65 8.44
N PHE A 152 5.77 -13.73 7.47
CA PHE A 152 4.61 -13.32 6.66
C PHE A 152 4.14 -14.43 5.74
N PHE A 153 5.05 -15.21 5.16
CA PHE A 153 4.72 -16.37 4.35
C PHE A 153 3.94 -17.41 5.17
N LEU A 154 4.45 -17.80 6.34
CA LEU A 154 3.79 -18.76 7.23
C LEU A 154 2.44 -18.24 7.73
N ARG A 155 2.34 -16.95 8.06
CA ARG A 155 1.08 -16.30 8.46
C ARG A 155 0.06 -16.29 7.33
N GLY A 156 0.49 -16.04 6.09
CA GLY A 156 -0.35 -16.06 4.91
C GLY A 156 -0.77 -17.47 4.48
N SER A 157 0.03 -18.49 4.83
CA SER A 157 -0.17 -19.88 4.39
C SER A 157 -1.45 -20.57 4.89
N GLY A 158 -2.02 -20.11 6.01
CA GLY A 158 -3.17 -20.76 6.62
C GLY A 158 -2.93 -22.22 7.05
N LEU A 159 -1.66 -22.61 7.24
CA LEU A 159 -1.31 -23.89 7.84
C LEU A 159 -1.77 -23.93 9.30
N GLY A 160 -2.14 -25.13 9.78
CA GLY A 160 -2.53 -25.29 11.18
C GLY A 160 -1.38 -24.98 12.12
N ASP A 161 -1.68 -24.39 13.28
CA ASP A 161 -0.67 -23.92 14.24
C ASP A 161 0.35 -25.00 14.62
N LYS A 162 -0.10 -26.25 14.75
CA LYS A 162 0.76 -27.41 15.01
C LYS A 162 1.81 -27.65 13.92
N ILE A 163 1.42 -27.50 12.65
CA ILE A 163 2.34 -27.68 11.51
C ILE A 163 3.35 -26.53 11.49
N ILE A 164 2.89 -25.30 11.78
CA ILE A 164 3.76 -24.13 11.87
C ILE A 164 4.77 -24.29 13.00
N GLU A 165 4.35 -24.81 14.15
CA GLU A 165 5.24 -25.12 15.28
C GLU A 165 6.23 -26.23 14.95
N ASP A 166 5.79 -27.31 14.29
CA ASP A 166 6.67 -28.39 13.83
C ASP A 166 7.72 -27.88 12.83
N ILE A 167 7.34 -27.00 11.89
CA ILE A 167 8.26 -26.36 10.93
C ILE A 167 9.26 -25.46 11.69
N LYS A 168 8.79 -24.64 12.63
CA LYS A 168 9.66 -23.80 13.46
C LYS A 168 10.62 -24.64 14.30
N LEU A 169 10.18 -25.80 14.79
CA LEU A 169 10.97 -26.74 15.57
C LEU A 169 12.04 -27.42 14.71
N GLN A 170 11.69 -27.87 13.50
CA GLN A 170 12.63 -28.42 12.53
C GLN A 170 13.71 -27.40 12.13
N MET A 171 13.33 -26.12 12.06
CA MET A 171 14.22 -24.99 11.79
C MET A 171 15.03 -24.53 13.02
N ARG A 172 14.90 -25.21 14.17
CA ARG A 172 15.54 -24.85 15.45
C ARG A 172 15.27 -23.39 15.87
N GLY A 173 14.14 -22.82 15.46
CA GLY A 173 13.78 -21.43 15.71
C GLY A 173 14.50 -20.39 14.84
N ASP A 174 15.37 -20.81 13.92
CA ASP A 174 16.10 -19.91 13.03
C ASP A 174 15.32 -19.71 11.72
N MET A 175 14.45 -18.70 11.73
CA MET A 175 13.59 -18.35 10.61
C MET A 175 14.34 -17.73 9.41
N SER A 176 15.67 -17.60 9.47
CA SER A 176 16.50 -17.18 8.33
C SER A 176 16.78 -18.31 7.33
N ARG A 177 16.57 -19.58 7.73
CA ARG A 177 16.94 -20.77 6.96
C ARG A 177 15.89 -21.24 5.95
N TYR A 178 14.90 -20.41 5.66
CA TYR A 178 13.71 -20.80 4.88
C TYR A 178 13.91 -20.69 3.36
N GLN A 179 15.07 -20.19 2.90
CA GLN A 179 15.41 -20.15 1.48
C GLN A 179 15.76 -21.52 0.90
#